data_AF-A0A1B1ZVI5-F1
#
_entry.id   AF-A0A1B1ZVI5-F1
#
_cell.length_a   1.000
_cell.length_b   1.000
_cell.length_c   1.000
_cell.angle_alpha   90.00
_cell.angle_beta   90.00
_cell.angle_gamma   90.00
#
_symmetry.space_group_name_H-M   'P 1'
#
loop_
_entity.id
_entity.type
_entity.pdbx_description
1 polymer ?
#
loop_
_entity_poly.entity_id
_entity_poly.type
_entity_poly.pdbx_seq_one_letter_code
_entity_poly.pdbx_strand_id
1 'polypeptide(L)'
;MAAVASGVRAENGVVIGVRPGDTADDASPDLSAVIVTNLGEARNAVIVWSADAVISVGGSWGTLSEIALAKRRGDVPVISLGGWSVLDRDGRPVPDGPTVADTARDAVRLALG
;
A
#
# COMPACT_ATOMS: atom_id res chain seq x y z
N MET A 1 1.21 2.79 -9.01
CA MET A 1 2.04 3.76 -8.28
C MET A 1 2.18 5.09 -9.02
N ALA A 2 2.62 5.14 -10.29
CA ALA A 2 2.72 6.41 -11.03
C ALA A 2 1.41 7.26 -11.01
N ALA A 3 0.25 6.62 -11.24
CA ALA A 3 -1.04 7.30 -11.16
C ALA A 3 -1.35 7.89 -9.77
N VAL A 4 -0.88 7.23 -8.69
CA VAL A 4 -1.02 7.74 -7.32
C VAL A 4 -0.16 8.99 -7.13
N ALA A 5 1.11 8.95 -7.55
CA ALA A 5 2.00 10.09 -7.44
C ALA A 5 1.48 11.31 -8.22
N SER A 6 1.02 11.09 -9.46
CA SER A 6 0.41 12.13 -10.29
C SER A 6 -0.84 12.74 -9.64
N GLY A 7 -1.74 11.90 -9.10
CA GLY A 7 -2.94 12.37 -8.40
C GLY A 7 -2.63 13.17 -7.14
N VAL A 8 -1.67 12.73 -6.31
CA VAL A 8 -1.23 13.47 -5.12
C VAL A 8 -0.62 14.82 -5.51
N ARG A 9 0.22 14.84 -6.56
CA ARG A 9 0.85 16.06 -7.07
C ARG A 9 -0.17 17.07 -7.59
N ALA A 10 -1.22 16.62 -8.28
CA ALA A 10 -2.29 17.47 -8.80
C ALA A 10 -3.04 18.22 -7.67
N GLU A 11 -3.14 17.60 -6.49
CA GLU A 11 -3.77 18.19 -5.30
C GLU A 11 -2.76 18.88 -4.36
N ASN A 12 -1.52 19.13 -4.81
CA ASN A 12 -0.43 19.72 -4.02
C ASN A 12 -0.08 18.95 -2.74
N GLY A 13 -0.36 17.65 -2.70
CA GLY A 13 0.01 16.79 -1.58
C GLY A 13 1.48 16.35 -1.63
N VAL A 14 1.94 15.74 -0.53
CA VAL A 14 3.29 15.16 -0.43
C VAL A 14 3.22 13.68 -0.78
N VAL A 15 4.05 13.23 -1.72
CA VAL A 15 4.18 11.81 -2.09
C VAL A 15 5.64 11.38 -2.03
N ILE A 16 5.92 10.34 -1.25
CA ILE A 16 7.26 9.78 -1.05
C ILE A 16 7.37 8.44 -1.78
N GLY A 17 8.35 8.33 -2.68
CA GLY A 17 8.66 7.06 -3.33
C GLY A 17 9.77 6.32 -2.60
N VAL A 18 9.45 5.16 -2.04
CA VAL A 18 10.45 4.27 -1.41
C VAL A 18 10.90 3.25 -2.45
N ARG A 19 12.17 3.23 -2.87
CA ARG A 19 12.72 2.40 -3.96
C ARG A 19 13.37 1.12 -3.43
N PRO A 20 13.36 -0.01 -4.18
CA PRO A 20 13.97 -1.26 -3.72
C PRO A 20 15.48 -1.32 -3.98
N GLY A 21 15.96 -0.62 -5.02
CA GLY A 21 17.38 -0.51 -5.37
C GLY A 21 18.06 0.69 -4.69
N ASP A 22 19.26 0.99 -5.17
CA ASP A 22 20.17 2.03 -4.69
C ASP A 22 20.13 3.33 -5.52
N THR A 23 19.41 3.34 -6.64
CA THR A 23 19.26 4.51 -7.52
C THR A 23 17.83 5.07 -7.58
N ALA A 24 17.78 6.38 -7.85
CA ALA A 24 16.57 7.17 -8.12
C ALA A 24 16.36 7.47 -9.61
N ASP A 25 17.20 6.96 -10.53
CA ASP A 25 17.22 7.40 -11.94
C ASP A 25 15.87 7.21 -12.67
N ASP A 26 15.10 6.17 -12.33
CA ASP A 26 13.76 5.93 -12.88
C ASP A 26 12.63 6.34 -11.91
N ALA A 27 12.90 7.26 -10.99
CA ALA A 27 11.88 7.79 -10.11
C ALA A 27 10.90 8.68 -10.90
N SER A 28 9.60 8.56 -10.60
CA SER A 28 8.60 9.43 -11.22
C SER A 28 8.89 10.90 -10.85
N PRO A 29 8.79 11.85 -11.80
CA PRO A 29 8.97 13.27 -11.53
C PRO A 29 7.85 13.85 -10.64
N ASP A 30 6.74 13.13 -10.48
CA ASP A 30 5.61 13.53 -9.64
C ASP A 30 5.88 13.29 -8.15
N LEU A 31 6.96 12.57 -7.80
CA LEU A 31 7.35 12.37 -6.41
C LEU A 31 7.82 13.69 -5.78
N SER A 32 7.51 13.87 -4.49
CA SER A 32 8.02 14.99 -3.68
C SER A 32 9.43 14.70 -3.15
N ALA A 33 9.69 13.44 -2.81
CA ALA A 33 11.00 12.93 -2.43
C ALA A 33 11.11 11.43 -2.70
N VAL A 34 12.34 10.96 -2.82
CA VAL A 34 12.69 9.56 -3.08
C VAL A 34 13.59 9.04 -1.96
N ILE A 35 13.25 7.89 -1.42
CA ILE A 35 14.08 7.14 -0.48
C ILE A 35 14.64 5.93 -1.23
N VAL A 36 15.95 5.90 -1.46
CA VAL A 36 16.65 4.71 -1.97
C VAL A 36 17.03 3.81 -0.80
N THR A 37 16.72 2.51 -0.89
CA THR A 37 16.88 1.60 0.26
C THR A 37 17.92 0.52 0.04
N ASN A 38 18.12 0.07 -1.20
CA ASN A 38 18.90 -1.12 -1.53
C ASN A 38 18.48 -2.38 -0.73
N LEU A 39 17.21 -2.47 -0.34
CA LEU A 39 16.64 -3.55 0.47
C LEU A 39 15.87 -4.60 -0.37
N GLY A 40 15.76 -4.41 -1.68
CA GLY A 40 14.87 -5.22 -2.50
C GLY A 40 13.43 -5.17 -1.96
N GLU A 41 12.78 -6.33 -1.83
CA GLU A 41 11.43 -6.44 -1.28
C GLU A 41 11.35 -6.19 0.24
N ALA A 42 12.45 -6.24 0.96
CA ALA A 42 12.44 -5.95 2.40
C ALA A 42 12.04 -4.48 2.70
N ARG A 43 12.12 -3.58 1.71
CA ARG A 43 11.57 -2.21 1.83
C ARG A 43 10.08 -2.19 2.17
N ASN A 44 9.32 -3.23 1.83
CA ASN A 44 7.87 -3.27 2.03
C ASN A 44 7.54 -3.18 3.52
N ALA A 45 8.41 -3.70 4.40
CA ALA A 45 8.31 -3.51 5.83
C ALA A 45 8.47 -2.04 6.24
N VAL A 46 9.42 -1.30 5.63
CA VAL A 46 9.60 0.14 5.89
C VAL A 46 8.33 0.92 5.56
N ILE A 47 7.70 0.61 4.41
CA ILE A 47 6.44 1.23 3.99
C ILE A 47 5.34 0.95 5.03
N VAL A 48 5.12 -0.33 5.36
CA VAL A 48 4.06 -0.74 6.29
C VAL A 48 4.24 -0.20 7.70
N TRP A 49 5.47 -0.16 8.21
CA TRP A 49 5.76 0.37 9.56
C TRP A 49 5.74 1.90 9.63
N SER A 50 5.81 2.59 8.48
CA SER A 50 5.71 4.05 8.42
C SER A 50 4.29 4.55 8.14
N ALA A 51 3.33 3.66 7.87
CA ALA A 51 1.97 4.02 7.48
C ALA A 51 1.02 4.12 8.68
N ASP A 52 0.10 5.08 8.65
CA ASP A 52 -1.04 5.12 9.59
C ASP A 52 -2.21 4.25 9.12
N ALA A 53 -2.31 4.02 7.81
CA ALA A 53 -3.25 3.10 7.16
C ALA A 53 -2.69 2.59 5.84
N VAL A 54 -3.15 1.42 5.38
CA VAL A 54 -2.72 0.80 4.13
C VAL A 54 -3.91 0.59 3.20
N ILE A 55 -3.86 1.17 2.00
CA ILE A 55 -4.83 0.93 0.93
C ILE A 55 -4.15 0.15 -0.19
N SER A 56 -4.52 -1.12 -0.32
CA SER A 56 -4.11 -1.98 -1.43
C SER A 56 -5.02 -1.75 -2.63
N VAL A 57 -4.44 -1.44 -3.79
CA VAL A 57 -5.18 -1.26 -5.05
C VAL A 57 -4.77 -2.34 -6.05
N GLY A 58 -5.73 -3.14 -6.51
CA GLY A 58 -5.47 -4.26 -7.42
C GLY A 58 -4.84 -5.47 -6.74
N GLY A 59 -4.37 -6.44 -7.53
CA GLY A 59 -3.82 -7.71 -7.04
C GLY A 59 -2.48 -8.07 -7.69
N SER A 60 -1.39 -7.93 -6.93
CA SER A 60 -0.07 -8.48 -7.27
C SER A 60 0.52 -9.24 -6.07
N TRP A 61 1.53 -10.08 -6.29
CA TRP A 61 2.22 -10.78 -5.20
C TRP A 61 2.91 -9.82 -4.23
N GLY A 62 3.54 -8.75 -4.75
CA GLY A 62 4.13 -7.71 -3.90
C GLY A 62 3.09 -7.05 -3.01
N THR A 63 1.93 -6.71 -3.59
CA THR A 63 0.79 -6.13 -2.86
C THR A 63 0.25 -7.08 -1.78
N LEU A 64 0.17 -8.38 -2.06
CA LEU A 64 -0.23 -9.38 -1.06
C LEU A 64 0.76 -9.43 0.12
N SER A 65 2.06 -9.29 -0.16
CA SER A 65 3.09 -9.27 0.89
C SER A 65 2.94 -8.06 1.81
N GLU A 66 2.62 -6.88 1.27
CA GLU A 66 2.36 -5.66 2.04
C GLU A 66 1.09 -5.81 2.91
N ILE A 67 0.02 -6.41 2.37
CA ILE A 67 -1.19 -6.73 3.14
C ILE A 67 -0.86 -7.65 4.32
N ALA A 68 -0.11 -8.74 4.07
CA ALA A 68 0.25 -9.70 5.11
C ALA A 68 1.10 -9.05 6.22
N LEU A 69 2.07 -8.21 5.85
CA LEU A 69 2.89 -7.44 6.79
C LEU A 69 2.03 -6.47 7.62
N ALA A 70 1.12 -5.74 6.99
CA ALA A 70 0.24 -4.78 7.67
C ALA A 70 -0.72 -5.47 8.65
N LYS A 71 -1.28 -6.62 8.26
CA LYS A 71 -2.09 -7.45 9.17
C LYS A 71 -1.30 -8.03 10.33
N ARG A 72 -0.04 -8.42 10.10
CA ARG A 72 0.85 -8.85 11.19
C ARG A 72 1.22 -7.72 12.15
N ARG A 73 1.32 -6.48 11.66
CA ARG A 73 1.53 -5.29 12.48
C ARG A 73 0.33 -5.04 13.43
N GLY A 74 -0.89 -5.23 12.94
CA GLY A 74 -2.10 -5.41 13.78
C GLY A 74 -2.77 -4.16 14.34
N ASP A 75 -2.18 -2.98 14.21
CA ASP A 75 -2.71 -1.71 14.74
C ASP A 75 -3.11 -0.68 13.66
N VAL A 76 -2.97 -1.04 12.37
CA VAL A 76 -3.32 -0.15 11.24
C VAL A 76 -4.52 -0.67 10.45
N PRO A 77 -5.41 0.21 9.99
CA PRO A 77 -6.43 -0.14 9.01
C PRO A 77 -5.78 -0.65 7.72
N VAL A 78 -6.30 -1.77 7.20
CA VAL A 78 -5.85 -2.33 5.91
C VAL A 78 -7.07 -2.52 5.02
N ILE A 79 -7.09 -1.79 3.90
CA ILE A 79 -8.21 -1.72 2.98
C ILE A 79 -7.80 -2.32 1.63
N SER A 80 -8.68 -3.12 1.04
CA SER A 80 -8.52 -3.66 -0.32
C SER A 80 -9.52 -3.00 -1.25
N LEU A 81 -9.02 -2.32 -2.29
CA LEU A 81 -9.82 -1.69 -3.35
C LEU A 81 -9.56 -2.42 -4.68
N GLY A 82 -10.56 -3.18 -5.14
CA GLY A 82 -10.46 -3.99 -6.36
C GLY A 82 -9.30 -4.99 -6.34
N GLY A 83 -8.92 -5.46 -5.14
CA GLY A 83 -7.71 -6.25 -4.91
C GLY A 83 -7.98 -7.65 -4.34
N TRP A 84 -7.04 -8.13 -3.53
CA TRP A 84 -7.07 -9.47 -2.98
C TRP A 84 -8.24 -9.71 -2.02
N SER A 85 -8.78 -10.93 -2.10
CA SER A 85 -9.58 -11.57 -1.05
C SER A 85 -8.81 -12.80 -0.57
N VAL A 86 -8.49 -12.86 0.72
CA VAL A 86 -7.73 -13.97 1.30
C VAL A 86 -8.70 -14.93 1.98
N LEU A 87 -8.72 -16.18 1.50
CA LEU A 87 -9.59 -17.24 2.00
C LEU A 87 -8.78 -18.30 2.75
N ASP A 88 -9.39 -18.89 3.77
CA ASP A 88 -8.88 -20.06 4.47
C ASP A 88 -9.05 -21.35 3.64
N ARG A 89 -8.64 -22.48 4.20
CA ARG A 89 -8.72 -23.78 3.51
C ARG A 89 -10.14 -24.25 3.20
N ASP A 90 -11.15 -23.69 3.87
CA ASP A 90 -12.56 -24.01 3.71
C ASP A 90 -13.27 -23.00 2.80
N GLY A 91 -12.52 -22.06 2.21
CA GLY A 91 -13.03 -21.01 1.33
C GLY A 91 -13.68 -19.83 2.08
N ARG A 92 -13.53 -19.74 3.40
CA ARG A 92 -14.04 -18.62 4.19
C ARG A 92 -13.03 -17.48 4.24
N PRO A 93 -13.44 -16.21 4.29
CA PRO A 93 -12.50 -15.11 4.50
C PRO A 93 -11.64 -15.33 5.74
N VAL A 94 -10.33 -15.12 5.62
CA VAL A 94 -9.42 -15.18 6.77
C VAL A 94 -9.90 -14.15 7.81
N PRO A 95 -10.03 -14.55 9.10
CA PRO A 95 -10.38 -13.63 10.17
C PRO A 95 -9.42 -12.43 10.18
N ASP A 96 -9.96 -11.25 10.47
CA ASP A 96 -9.20 -10.00 10.48
C ASP A 96 -8.50 -9.69 9.13
N GLY A 97 -9.03 -10.21 8.01
CA GLY A 97 -8.63 -9.86 6.65
C GLY A 97 -8.80 -8.37 6.31
N PRO A 98 -8.25 -7.90 5.18
CA PRO A 98 -8.40 -6.50 4.78
C PRO A 98 -9.88 -6.16 4.57
N THR A 99 -10.27 -4.95 5.00
CA THR A 99 -11.63 -4.45 4.75
C THR A 99 -11.78 -4.16 3.27
N VAL A 100 -12.81 -4.70 2.64
CA VAL A 100 -13.06 -4.46 1.21
C VAL A 100 -13.77 -3.13 1.03
N ALA A 101 -13.29 -2.31 0.10
CA ALA A 101 -13.92 -1.06 -0.32
C ALA A 101 -14.33 -1.14 -1.78
N ASP A 102 -15.52 -0.60 -2.10
CA ASP A 102 -16.06 -0.62 -3.47
C ASP A 102 -15.59 0.57 -4.31
N THR A 103 -15.18 1.67 -3.66
CA THR A 103 -14.75 2.90 -4.32
C THR A 103 -13.53 3.51 -3.65
N ALA A 104 -12.78 4.34 -4.38
CA ALA A 104 -11.65 5.08 -3.81
C ALA A 104 -12.07 5.98 -2.64
N ARG A 105 -13.25 6.62 -2.73
CA ARG A 105 -13.79 7.45 -1.65
C ARG A 105 -14.07 6.63 -0.40
N ASP A 106 -14.67 5.45 -0.58
CA ASP A 106 -14.98 4.56 0.53
C ASP A 106 -13.70 4.00 1.18
N ALA A 107 -12.69 3.68 0.38
CA ALA A 107 -11.41 3.23 0.87
C ALA A 107 -10.73 4.27 1.77
N VAL A 108 -10.76 5.55 1.38
CA VAL A 108 -10.22 6.66 2.19
C VAL A 108 -11.03 6.83 3.48
N ARG A 109 -12.36 6.80 3.41
CA ARG A 109 -13.23 6.88 4.59
C ARG A 109 -12.89 5.78 5.60
N LEU A 110 -12.75 4.53 5.15
CA LEU A 110 -12.39 3.41 6.01
C LEU A 110 -10.97 3.50 6.58
N ALA A 111 -10.05 4.15 5.86
CA ALA A 111 -8.67 4.34 6.31
C ALA A 111 -8.52 5.40 7.42
N LEU A 112 -9.40 6.40 7.46
CA LEU A 112 -9.31 7.53 8.39
C LEU A 112 -10.12 7.34 9.69
N GLY A 113 -10.96 6.31 9.76
CA GLY A 113 -11.93 6.13 10.85
C GLY A 113 -13.13 7.05 10.76
#